data_AF-K1TXL9-F1
#
_entry.id   AF-K1TXL9-F1
#
_cell.length_a   1.000
_cell.length_b   1.000
_cell.length_c   1.000
_cell.angle_alpha   90.00
_cell.angle_beta   90.00
_cell.angle_gamma   90.00
#
_symmetry.space_group_name_H-M   'P 1'
#
loop_
_entity.id
_entity.type
_entity.pdbx_description
1 polymer ?
#
loop_
_entity_poly.entity_id
_entity_poly.type
_entity_poly.pdbx_seq_one_letter_code
_entity_poly.pdbx_strand_id
1 'polypeptide(L)'
;MDEFCINNNIYHHKIRPRTPRHNGKIERSHRNDNERFYSFLNFYSLEDLIKQGTQYLKRSNNIPMQVNTNRNETKITKQIKNNSILRPSYL
;
A
#
# COMPACT_ATOMS: atom_id res chain seq x y z
N MET A 1 19.23 1.50 9.48
CA MET A 1 18.16 1.02 8.58
C MET A 1 18.55 -0.33 8.00
N ASP A 2 19.70 -0.42 7.31
CA ASP A 2 20.16 -1.69 6.75
C ASP A 2 20.36 -2.80 7.81
N GLU A 3 20.83 -2.49 9.01
CA GLU A 3 20.96 -3.45 10.12
C GLU A 3 19.61 -4.04 10.58
N PHE A 4 18.56 -3.23 10.69
CA PHE A 4 17.21 -3.72 11.03
C PHE A 4 16.67 -4.64 9.93
N CYS A 5 16.89 -4.27 8.66
CA CYS A 5 16.49 -5.09 7.52
C CYS A 5 17.20 -6.44 7.51
N ILE A 6 18.51 -6.46 7.79
CA ILE A 6 19.31 -7.69 7.90
C ILE A 6 18.78 -8.57 9.02
N ASN A 7 18.55 -8.02 10.22
CA ASN A 7 18.06 -8.76 11.37
C ASN A 7 16.65 -9.35 11.18
N ASN A 8 15.84 -8.77 10.29
CA ASN A 8 14.49 -9.24 9.98
C ASN A 8 14.39 -10.00 8.65
N ASN A 9 15.52 -10.34 8.01
CA ASN A 9 15.56 -10.99 6.70
C ASN A 9 14.76 -10.23 5.60
N ILE A 10 14.79 -8.90 5.64
CA ILE A 10 14.13 -8.02 4.66
C ILE A 10 15.16 -7.55 3.64
N TYR A 11 14.94 -7.86 2.36
CA TYR A 11 15.81 -7.35 1.29
C TYR A 11 15.46 -5.89 0.96
N HIS A 12 16.42 -4.99 1.17
CA HIS A 12 16.25 -3.56 0.87
C HIS A 12 16.57 -3.24 -0.59
N HIS A 13 15.55 -3.17 -1.45
CA HIS A 13 15.70 -2.72 -2.83
C HIS A 13 15.82 -1.19 -2.92
N LYS A 14 16.96 -0.70 -3.42
CA LYS A 14 17.17 0.72 -3.72
C LYS A 14 16.86 1.00 -5.19
N ILE A 15 16.10 2.06 -5.45
CA ILE A 15 15.89 2.58 -6.81
C ILE A 15 17.11 3.42 -7.20
N ARG A 16 17.57 3.27 -8.45
CA ARG A 16 18.70 4.06 -8.96
C ARG A 16 18.37 5.56 -8.96
N PRO A 17 19.34 6.43 -8.61
CA PRO A 17 19.16 7.87 -8.74
C PRO A 17 18.69 8.27 -10.14
N ARG A 18 17.87 9.32 -10.24
CA ARG A 18 17.33 9.87 -11.50
C ARG A 18 16.45 8.91 -12.33
N THR A 19 15.78 7.95 -11.68
CA THR A 19 14.82 7.06 -12.35
C THR A 19 13.38 7.21 -11.80
N PRO A 20 12.76 8.41 -11.91
CA PRO A 20 11.44 8.69 -11.33
C PRO A 20 10.33 7.77 -11.87
N ARG A 21 10.49 7.22 -13.09
CA ARG A 21 9.56 6.24 -13.66
C ARG A 21 9.33 5.01 -12.77
N HIS A 22 10.34 4.57 -12.02
CA HIS A 22 10.20 3.43 -11.10
C HIS A 22 9.41 3.77 -9.83
N ASN A 23 9.20 5.04 -9.55
CA ASN A 23 8.47 5.54 -8.38
C ASN A 23 6.97 5.73 -8.64
N GLY A 24 6.49 5.48 -9.87
CA GLY A 24 5.13 5.83 -10.27
C GLY A 24 4.00 5.18 -9.45
N LYS A 25 4.23 4.01 -8.82
CA LYS A 25 3.25 3.42 -7.90
C LYS A 25 3.09 4.26 -6.63
N ILE A 26 4.23 4.66 -6.05
CA ILE A 26 4.28 5.46 -4.81
C ILE A 26 3.68 6.84 -5.08
N GLU A 27 4.08 7.48 -6.18
CA GLU A 27 3.55 8.79 -6.58
C GLU A 27 2.04 8.76 -6.83
N ARG A 28 1.51 7.71 -7.46
CA ARG A 28 0.05 7.54 -7.61
C ARG A 28 -0.65 7.38 -6.27
N SER A 29 -0.08 6.63 -5.32
CA SER A 29 -0.65 6.50 -3.97
C SER A 29 -0.71 7.85 -3.27
N HIS A 30 0.41 8.59 -3.26
CA HIS A 30 0.45 9.91 -2.63
C HIS A 30 -0.54 10.89 -3.24
N ARG A 31 -0.70 10.88 -4.58
CA ARG A 31 -1.70 11.72 -5.25
C ARG A 31 -3.11 11.35 -4.82
N ASN A 32 -3.44 10.06 -4.82
CA ASN A 32 -4.76 9.57 -4.42
C ASN A 32 -5.05 9.89 -2.94
N ASP A 33 -4.07 9.73 -2.05
CA ASP A 33 -4.22 10.04 -0.64
C ASP A 33 -4.40 11.54 -0.41
N ASN A 34 -3.70 12.37 -1.19
CA ASN A 34 -3.91 13.80 -1.18
C ASN A 34 -5.33 14.17 -1.62
N GLU A 35 -5.76 13.68 -2.78
CA GLU A 35 -7.09 13.95 -3.33
C GLU A 35 -8.23 13.43 -2.45
N ARG A 36 -8.06 12.29 -1.75
CA ARG A 36 -9.14 11.62 -1.02
C ARG A 36 -9.18 11.91 0.47
N PHE A 37 -8.06 12.37 1.04
CA PHE A 37 -7.92 12.55 2.49
C PHE A 37 -7.32 13.91 2.80
N TYR A 38 -6.06 14.16 2.43
CA TYR A 38 -5.34 15.34 2.95
C TYR A 38 -5.97 16.67 2.52
N SER A 39 -6.48 16.79 1.29
CA SER A 39 -7.12 18.02 0.80
C SER A 39 -8.35 18.45 1.61
N PHE A 40 -8.97 17.54 2.36
CA PHE A 40 -10.20 17.78 3.14
C PHE A 40 -10.03 17.53 4.64
N LEU A 41 -8.82 17.17 5.07
CA LEU A 41 -8.54 16.77 6.45
C LEU A 41 -8.58 17.99 7.38
N ASN A 42 -9.51 17.97 8.33
CA ASN A 42 -9.54 18.87 9.48
C ASN A 42 -9.60 18.03 10.75
N PHE A 43 -8.79 18.35 11.74
CA PHE A 43 -8.75 17.62 13.01
C PHE A 43 -8.53 18.59 14.17
N TYR A 44 -9.06 18.23 15.35
CA TYR A 44 -9.03 19.09 16.54
C TYR A 44 -8.10 18.58 17.64
N SER A 45 -7.59 17.36 17.50
CA SER A 45 -6.64 16.75 18.43
C SER A 45 -5.82 15.65 17.75
N LEU A 46 -4.72 15.24 18.39
CA LEU A 46 -3.91 14.13 17.89
C LEU A 46 -4.71 12.81 17.83
N GLU A 47 -5.56 12.56 18.83
CA GLU A 47 -6.41 11.37 18.90
C GLU A 47 -7.40 11.34 17.71
N ASP A 48 -7.98 12.50 17.39
CA ASP A 48 -8.89 12.65 16.24
C ASP A 48 -8.15 12.39 14.91
N LEU A 49 -6.94 12.92 14.75
CA LEU A 49 -6.10 12.65 13.58
C LEU A 49 -5.80 11.14 13.42
N ILE A 50 -5.43 10.45 14.51
CA ILE A 50 -5.14 9.01 14.49
C ILE A 50 -6.40 8.22 14.12
N LYS A 51 -7.54 8.58 14.71
CA LYS A 51 -8.84 7.93 14.42
C LYS A 51 -9.26 8.13 12.96
N GLN A 52 -9.16 9.35 12.44
CA GLN A 52 -9.48 9.64 11.04
C GLN A 52 -8.51 8.92 10.09
N GLY A 53 -7.21 8.94 10.38
CA GLY A 53 -6.18 8.27 9.60
C GLY A 53 -6.38 6.74 9.54
N THR A 54 -6.65 6.10 10.68
CA THR A 54 -6.91 4.65 10.75
C THR A 54 -8.16 4.25 9.96
N GLN A 55 -9.24 5.03 10.06
CA GLN A 55 -10.46 4.81 9.27
C GLN A 55 -10.20 5.00 7.77
N TYR A 56 -9.47 6.05 7.39
CA TYR A 56 -9.11 6.30 6.00
C TYR A 56 -8.29 5.14 5.42
N LEU A 57 -7.25 4.68 6.13
CA LEU A 57 -6.41 3.56 5.71
C LEU A 57 -7.22 2.26 5.55
N LYS A 58 -8.16 1.99 6.45
CA LYS A 58 -9.06 0.84 6.31
C LYS A 58 -9.94 0.98 5.06
N ARG A 59 -10.49 2.17 4.80
CA ARG A 59 -11.33 2.41 3.63
C ARG A 59 -10.53 2.31 2.33
N SER A 60 -9.40 3.02 2.22
CA SER A 60 -8.60 3.10 1.00
C SER A 60 -8.08 1.73 0.55
N ASN A 61 -7.62 0.89 1.49
CA ASN A 61 -7.16 -0.47 1.21
C ASN A 61 -8.27 -1.44 0.81
N ASN A 62 -9.54 -1.10 1.05
CA ASN A 62 -10.70 -1.90 0.65
C ASN A 62 -11.35 -1.41 -0.66
N ILE A 63 -10.87 -0.32 -1.26
CA ILE A 63 -11.36 0.14 -2.56
C ILE A 63 -10.76 -0.76 -3.65
N PRO A 64 -11.57 -1.46 -4.46
CA PRO A 64 -11.04 -2.26 -5.57
C PRO A 64 -10.40 -1.33 -6.60
N MET A 65 -9.14 -1.62 -6.99
CA MET A 65 -8.41 -0.84 -7.99
C MET A 65 -8.98 -0.97 -9.41
N GLN A 66 -9.71 -2.04 -9.68
CA GLN A 66 -10.30 -2.34 -10.98
C GLN A 66 -11.54 -3.21 -10.75
N VAL A 67 -12.69 -2.80 -11.30
CA VAL A 67 -13.86 -3.67 -11.38
C VAL A 67 -13.60 -4.63 -12.54
N ASN A 68 -13.27 -5.89 -12.23
CA ASN A 68 -13.24 -6.93 -13.25
C ASN A 68 -14.68 -7.21 -13.66
N THR A 69 -15.14 -6.62 -14.76
CA THR A 69 -16.47 -6.87 -15.35
C THR A 69 -16.62 -8.29 -15.90
N ASN A 70 -15.55 -9.07 -15.95
CA ASN A 70 -15.56 -10.43 -16.46
C ASN A 70 -15.27 -11.46 -15.36
N ARG A 71 -16.32 -12.25 -15.08
CA ARG A 71 -16.33 -13.70 -14.79
C ARG A 71 -15.97 -14.13 -13.35
N ASN A 72 -17.01 -14.52 -12.61
CA ASN A 72 -17.10 -15.70 -11.73
C ASN A 72 -15.93 -16.07 -10.79
N GLU A 73 -15.09 -15.14 -10.33
CA GLU A 73 -13.97 -15.47 -9.42
C GLU A 73 -13.86 -14.49 -8.26
N THR A 74 -14.81 -14.58 -7.32
CA THR A 74 -14.76 -13.94 -5.99
C THR A 74 -13.61 -14.45 -5.09
N LYS A 75 -12.60 -15.14 -5.64
CA LYS A 75 -11.49 -15.78 -4.91
C LYS A 75 -10.19 -14.95 -4.88
N ILE A 76 -10.01 -13.95 -5.74
CA ILE A 76 -8.71 -13.27 -5.92
C ILE A 76 -8.30 -12.42 -4.70
N THR A 77 -9.25 -11.80 -4.00
CA THR A 77 -8.95 -10.94 -2.83
C THR A 77 -8.57 -11.72 -1.57
N LYS A 78 -8.96 -13.01 -1.44
CA LYS A 78 -8.52 -13.89 -0.35
C LYS A 78 -7.13 -14.51 -0.61
N GLN A 79 -6.77 -14.74 -1.87
CA GLN A 79 -5.48 -15.35 -2.22
C GLN A 79 -4.28 -14.44 -1.87
N ILE A 80 -4.43 -13.12 -1.95
CA ILE A 80 -3.33 -12.17 -1.70
C ILE A 80 -2.98 -12.09 -0.20
N LYS A 81 -3.94 -12.30 0.71
CA LYS A 81 -3.66 -12.33 2.16
C LYS A 81 -2.99 -13.63 2.62
N ASN A 82 -3.17 -14.75 1.91
CA ASN A 82 -2.51 -16.02 2.24
C ASN A 82 -1.13 -16.18 1.58
N ASN A 83 -0.82 -15.38 0.54
CA ASN A 83 0.45 -15.44 -0.19
C ASN A 83 1.56 -14.51 0.37
N SER A 84 1.39 -13.92 1.55
CA SER A 84 2.52 -13.28 2.26
C SER A 84 3.44 -14.30 2.96
N ILE A 85 3.17 -15.61 2.86
CA ILE A 85 3.99 -16.68 3.45
C ILE A 85 4.57 -17.65 2.38
N LEU A 86 4.23 -17.55 1.10
CA LEU A 86 4.85 -18.38 0.05
C LEU A 86 5.07 -17.59 -1.24
N ARG A 87 6.33 -17.23 -1.51
CA ARG A 87 6.85 -17.12 -2.89
C ARG A 87 8.00 -18.13 -3.04
N PRO A 88 7.89 -19.16 -3.90
CA PRO A 88 8.87 -20.24 -4.01
C PRO A 88 10.13 -19.86 -4.80
N SER A 89 11.20 -20.58 -4.45
CA SER A 89 12.55 -20.67 -5.02
C SER A 89 12.62 -20.73 -6.55
N TYR A 90 13.54 -19.95 -7.16
CA TYR A 90 14.32 -20.40 -8.32
C TYR A 90 15.72 -19.80 -8.32
N LEU A 91 16.69 -20.74 -8.24
CA LEU A 91 18.15 -20.68 -8.08
C LEU A 91 18.64 -20.31 -6.67
#